data_AF-A0A9N9DXJ6-F1
#
_entry.id   AF-A0A9N9DXJ6-F1
#
_cell.length_a   1.000
_cell.length_b   1.000
_cell.length_c   1.000
_cell.angle_alpha   90.00
_cell.angle_beta   90.00
_cell.angle_gamma   90.00
#
_symmetry.space_group_name_H-M   'P 1'
#
loop_
_entity.id
_entity.type
_entity.pdbx_description
1 polymer ?
#
loop_
_entity_poly.entity_id
_entity_poly.type
_entity_poly.pdbx_seq_one_letter_code
_entity_poly.pdbx_strand_id
1 'polypeptide(L)'
;MVALQKICLAPLTGTFDELGEDLEGLLANNKRWADFISKHRPSYFEKMAAAQKPKIVWFGCSDSRVPAEIVVQMDPGEIFVHRNIANHTQFVPVWLSD
;
A
#
# COMPACT_ATOMS: atom_id res chain seq x y z
N MET A 1 -1.17 -1.69 15.63
CA MET A 1 -2.11 -1.20 14.61
C MET A 1 -1.31 -0.79 13.37
N VAL A 2 -0.81 -1.73 12.55
CA VAL A 2 0.47 -1.48 11.82
C VAL A 2 0.39 -1.28 10.30
N ALA A 3 -0.62 -1.78 9.56
CA ALA A 3 -0.76 -1.43 8.13
C ALA A 3 -2.20 -1.47 7.59
N LEU A 4 -3.00 -2.48 7.95
CA LEU A 4 -4.31 -2.72 7.30
C LEU A 4 -5.47 -1.81 7.76
N GLN A 5 -5.34 -1.04 8.85
CA GLN A 5 -6.48 -0.33 9.44
C GLN A 5 -6.93 0.93 8.70
N LYS A 6 -6.33 1.22 7.55
CA LYS A 6 -6.76 2.28 6.63
C LYS A 6 -7.00 1.76 5.21
N ILE A 7 -7.06 0.43 5.03
CA ILE A 7 -7.19 -0.20 3.71
C ILE A 7 -8.62 -0.73 3.57
N CYS A 8 -9.30 -0.31 2.50
CA CYS A 8 -10.57 -0.89 2.09
C CYS A 8 -10.27 -2.17 1.30
N LEU A 9 -10.71 -3.32 1.81
CA LEU A 9 -10.60 -4.61 1.14
C LEU A 9 -11.99 -5.02 0.65
N ALA A 10 -12.09 -5.34 -0.64
CA ALA A 10 -13.29 -5.92 -1.23
C ALA A 10 -12.86 -7.03 -2.21
N PRO A 11 -13.55 -8.19 -2.22
CA PRO A 11 -13.27 -9.22 -3.20
C PRO A 11 -13.66 -8.70 -4.59
N LEU A 12 -12.83 -8.98 -5.61
CA LEU A 12 -13.15 -8.62 -7.00
C LEU A 12 -14.23 -9.54 -7.60
N THR A 13 -14.37 -10.74 -7.07
CA THR A 13 -15.36 -11.75 -7.44
C THR A 13 -15.75 -12.54 -6.20
N GLY A 14 -17.02 -12.87 -6.03
CA GLY A 14 -17.48 -13.73 -4.93
C GLY A 14 -17.35 -13.11 -3.54
N THR A 15 -17.29 -13.98 -2.51
CA THR A 15 -16.97 -13.59 -1.13
C THR A 15 -15.52 -13.92 -0.79
N PHE A 16 -15.00 -13.37 0.31
CA PHE A 16 -13.65 -13.71 0.79
C PHE A 16 -13.49 -15.22 1.06
N ASP A 17 -14.52 -15.87 1.62
CA ASP A 17 -14.51 -17.29 1.95
C ASP A 17 -14.30 -18.19 0.71
N GLU A 18 -14.85 -17.79 -0.44
CA GLU A 18 -14.73 -18.53 -1.71
C GLU A 18 -13.32 -18.46 -2.32
N LEU A 19 -12.51 -17.47 -1.92
CA LEU A 19 -11.13 -17.29 -2.38
C LEU A 19 -10.10 -18.04 -1.51
N GLY A 20 -10.56 -18.75 -0.47
CA GLY A 20 -9.69 -19.44 0.49
C GLY A 20 -8.92 -18.50 1.42
N GLU A 21 -9.27 -17.21 1.43
CA GLU A 21 -8.63 -16.16 2.22
C GLU A 21 -9.72 -15.25 2.79
N ASP A 22 -10.03 -15.41 4.07
CA ASP A 22 -10.94 -14.51 4.78
C ASP A 22 -10.21 -13.25 5.29
N LEU A 23 -10.98 -12.23 5.69
CA LEU A 23 -10.42 -11.01 6.26
C LEU A 23 -9.56 -11.32 7.51
N GLU A 24 -9.91 -12.35 8.27
CA GLU A 24 -9.16 -12.78 9.45
C GLU A 24 -7.77 -13.30 9.09
N GLY A 25 -7.65 -14.11 8.05
CA GLY A 25 -6.41 -14.63 7.49
C GLY A 25 -5.49 -13.51 7.00
N LEU A 26 -6.05 -12.52 6.30
CA LEU A 26 -5.30 -11.33 5.87
C LEU A 26 -4.78 -10.51 7.07
N LEU A 27 -5.60 -10.31 8.10
CA LEU A 27 -5.20 -9.63 9.32
C LEU A 27 -4.13 -10.43 10.09
N ALA A 28 -4.24 -11.76 10.13
CA ALA A 28 -3.26 -12.66 10.72
C ALA A 28 -1.92 -12.61 9.97
N ASN A 29 -1.94 -12.56 8.64
CA ASN A 29 -0.75 -12.38 7.79
C ASN A 29 -0.04 -11.06 8.12
N ASN A 30 -0.79 -9.96 8.17
CA ASN A 30 -0.25 -8.65 8.56
C ASN A 30 0.35 -8.68 9.98
N LYS A 31 -0.29 -9.35 10.94
CA LYS A 31 0.25 -9.49 12.29
C LYS A 31 1.58 -10.27 12.29
N ARG A 32 1.62 -11.43 11.63
CA ARG A 32 2.85 -12.24 11.51
C ARG A 32 4.00 -11.46 10.89
N TRP A 33 3.71 -10.69 9.83
CA TRP A 33 4.69 -9.80 9.21
C TRP A 33 5.18 -8.71 10.18
N ALA A 34 4.27 -8.01 10.86
CA ALA A 34 4.63 -6.97 11.81
C ALA A 34 5.49 -7.52 12.98
N ASP A 35 5.15 -8.69 13.49
CA ASP A 35 5.91 -9.37 14.55
C ASP A 35 7.31 -9.77 14.06
N PHE A 36 7.40 -10.33 12.85
CA PHE A 36 8.69 -10.66 12.22
C PHE A 36 9.58 -9.43 12.07
N ILE A 37 9.04 -8.33 11.53
CA ILE A 37 9.80 -7.09 11.32
C ILE A 37 10.20 -6.48 12.65
N SER A 38 9.31 -6.45 13.65
CA SER A 38 9.64 -5.94 14.99
C SER A 38 10.79 -6.72 15.64
N LYS A 39 10.85 -8.04 15.42
CA LYS A 39 11.94 -8.88 15.94
C LYS A 39 13.27 -8.63 15.24
N HIS A 40 13.28 -8.43 13.92
CA HIS A 40 14.52 -8.32 13.14
C HIS A 40 14.98 -6.88 12.91
N ARG A 41 14.07 -5.90 12.98
CA ARG A 41 14.32 -4.46 12.83
C ARG A 41 13.56 -3.69 13.95
N PRO A 42 14.02 -3.71 15.21
CA PRO A 42 13.27 -3.20 16.37
C PRO A 42 12.82 -1.73 16.26
N SER A 43 13.63 -0.86 15.65
CA SER A 43 13.29 0.56 15.46
C SER A 43 12.52 0.86 14.16
N TYR A 44 12.10 -0.16 13.40
CA TYR A 44 11.51 0.03 12.07
C TYR A 44 10.22 0.85 12.12
N PHE A 45 9.26 0.45 12.96
CA PHE A 45 7.97 1.14 13.05
C PHE A 45 8.08 2.51 13.74
N GLU A 46 9.01 2.67 14.69
CA GLU A 46 9.28 3.97 15.32
C GLU A 46 9.80 4.98 14.29
N LYS A 47 10.79 4.59 13.48
CA LYS A 47 11.32 5.44 12.40
C LYS A 47 10.25 5.78 11.37
N MET A 48 9.43 4.81 10.98
CA MET A 48 8.33 5.00 10.04
C MET A 48 7.26 5.96 10.57
N ALA A 49 6.92 5.87 11.86
CA ALA A 49 5.93 6.73 12.49
C ALA A 49 6.42 8.17 12.69
N ALA A 50 7.72 8.38 12.85
CA ALA A 50 8.29 9.69 13.13
C ALA A 50 8.11 10.70 11.98
N ALA A 51 8.45 10.31 10.75
CA ALA A 51 8.24 11.14 9.56
C ALA A 51 8.47 10.33 8.27
N GLN A 52 7.79 10.74 7.19
CA GLN A 52 8.12 10.32 5.82
C GLN A 52 8.63 11.51 5.00
N LYS A 53 9.65 11.30 4.16
CA LYS A 53 10.22 12.34 3.29
C LYS A 53 10.54 11.79 1.88
N PRO A 54 9.54 11.22 1.18
CA PRO A 54 9.76 10.64 -0.14
C PRO A 54 10.25 11.71 -1.13
N LYS A 55 11.18 11.33 -2.01
CA LYS A 55 11.73 12.21 -3.06
C LYS A 55 11.08 12.00 -4.42
N ILE A 56 10.34 10.92 -4.57
CA ILE A 56 9.75 10.47 -5.83
C ILE A 56 8.26 10.24 -5.60
N VAL A 57 7.46 10.66 -6.58
CA VAL A 57 6.05 10.28 -6.70
C VAL A 57 5.94 9.22 -7.80
N TRP A 58 5.31 8.09 -7.49
CA TRP A 58 5.02 7.02 -8.44
C TRP A 58 3.55 7.06 -8.84
N PHE A 59 3.29 7.26 -10.14
CA PHE A 59 1.96 7.11 -10.73
C PHE A 59 1.86 5.74 -11.41
N GLY A 60 1.25 4.78 -10.73
CA GLY A 60 1.19 3.38 -11.15
C GLY A 60 -0.20 2.92 -11.59
N CYS A 61 -0.25 1.82 -12.34
CA CYS A 61 -1.51 1.14 -12.62
C CYS A 61 -1.97 0.36 -11.38
N SER A 62 -3.27 0.24 -11.14
CA SER A 62 -3.83 -0.62 -10.09
C SER A 62 -3.63 -2.13 -10.33
N ASP A 63 -2.99 -2.52 -11.44
CA ASP A 63 -2.62 -3.90 -11.74
C ASP A 63 -1.86 -4.55 -10.57
N SER A 64 -2.43 -5.57 -9.95
CA SER A 64 -1.89 -6.20 -8.74
C SER A 64 -0.49 -6.81 -8.92
N ARG A 65 -0.03 -6.99 -10.16
CA ARG A 65 1.28 -7.57 -10.49
C ARG A 65 2.43 -6.56 -10.45
N VAL A 66 2.15 -5.26 -10.31
CA VAL A 66 3.16 -4.19 -10.33
C VAL A 66 3.13 -3.34 -9.04
N PRO A 67 3.48 -3.92 -7.88
CA PRO A 67 3.67 -3.17 -6.64
C PRO A 67 4.97 -2.35 -6.69
N ALA A 68 4.87 -1.03 -6.50
CA ALA A 68 5.98 -0.10 -6.71
C ALA A 68 7.19 -0.44 -5.82
N GLU A 69 6.97 -0.60 -4.53
CA GLU A 69 7.99 -0.83 -3.51
C GLU A 69 8.84 -2.07 -3.81
N ILE A 70 8.23 -3.14 -4.34
CA ILE A 70 8.94 -4.37 -4.71
C ILE A 70 9.72 -4.18 -6.01
N VAL A 71 9.10 -3.59 -7.04
CA VAL A 71 9.71 -3.43 -8.37
C VAL A 71 10.95 -2.53 -8.32
N VAL A 72 10.90 -1.45 -7.53
CA VAL A 72 12.03 -0.51 -7.40
C VAL A 72 12.90 -0.74 -6.15
N GLN A 73 12.62 -1.80 -5.37
CA GLN A 73 13.38 -2.19 -4.18
C GLN A 73 13.49 -1.07 -3.13
N MET A 74 12.37 -0.44 -2.79
CA MET A 74 12.30 0.64 -1.79
C MET A 74 11.49 0.21 -0.57
N ASP A 75 11.88 0.71 0.61
CA ASP A 75 11.13 0.49 1.84
C ASP A 75 9.87 1.39 1.88
N PRO A 76 8.79 0.97 2.58
CA PRO A 76 7.62 1.80 2.81
C PRO A 76 7.97 3.18 3.38
N GLY A 77 7.43 4.24 2.76
CA GLY A 77 7.68 5.63 3.15
C GLY A 77 8.82 6.33 2.38
N GLU A 78 9.58 5.61 1.57
CA GLU A 78 10.65 6.18 0.72
C GLU A 78 10.11 6.72 -0.63
N ILE A 79 8.98 6.20 -1.09
CA ILE A 79 8.29 6.61 -2.33
C ILE A 79 6.83 6.96 -2.04
N PHE A 80 6.33 8.03 -2.65
CA PHE A 80 4.92 8.43 -2.53
C PHE A 80 4.14 7.85 -3.70
N VAL A 81 3.18 6.96 -3.45
CA VAL A 81 2.55 6.14 -4.49
C VAL A 81 1.09 6.54 -4.70
N HIS A 82 0.74 6.87 -5.93
CA HIS A 82 -0.64 6.97 -6.41
C HIS A 82 -0.91 5.87 -7.44
N ARG A 83 -2.02 5.14 -7.30
CA ARG A 83 -2.41 4.09 -8.24
C ARG A 83 -3.86 4.24 -8.67
N ASN A 84 -4.09 4.13 -9.97
CA ASN A 84 -5.42 4.07 -10.55
C ASN A 84 -5.44 3.17 -11.80
N ILE A 85 -6.62 2.99 -12.39
CA ILE A 85 -6.78 2.21 -13.61
C ILE A 85 -5.97 2.86 -14.73
N ALA A 86 -5.10 2.08 -15.36
CA ALA A 86 -4.25 2.50 -16.48
C ALA A 86 -3.33 3.69 -16.19
N ASN A 87 -2.96 3.93 -14.91
CA ASN A 87 -2.04 5.01 -14.50
C ASN A 87 -2.38 6.38 -15.13
N HIS A 88 -3.67 6.66 -15.27
CA HIS A 88 -4.16 7.82 -15.97
C HIS A 88 -4.06 9.07 -15.09
N THR A 89 -3.38 10.11 -15.57
CA THR A 89 -3.31 11.40 -14.90
C THR A 89 -4.18 12.39 -15.66
N GLN A 90 -5.37 12.69 -15.14
CA GLN A 90 -6.19 13.76 -15.71
C GLN A 90 -5.62 15.11 -15.27
N PHE A 91 -5.04 15.84 -16.20
CA PHE A 91 -4.72 17.24 -15.99
C PHE A 91 -6.00 18.05 -16.14
N VAL A 92 -6.46 18.69 -15.07
CA VAL A 92 -7.51 19.71 -15.14
C VAL A 92 -6.81 21.05 -15.01
N PRO A 93 -6.69 21.84 -16.11
CA PRO A 93 -6.22 23.20 -16.03
C PRO A 93 -7.05 23.97 -15.00
N VAL A 94 -6.38 24.62 -14.05
CA VAL A 94 -7.01 25.45 -13.00
C VAL A 94 -7.85 26.60 -13.56
N TRP A 95 -7.71 26.91 -14.86
CA TRP A 95 -8.43 27.96 -15.58
C TRP A 95 -9.73 27.48 -16.25
N LEU A 96 -10.05 26.18 -16.15
CA LEU A 96 -11.30 25.59 -16.67
C LEU A 96 -12.38 25.43 -15.59
N SER A 97 -12.15 25.97 -14.39
CA SER A 97 -13.12 25.94 -13.29
C SER A 97 -13.89 27.26 -13.09
N ASP A 98 -13.72 28.23 -14.00
CA ASP A 98 -14.54 29.45 -14.09
C ASP A 98 -15.51 29.39 -15.27
#